data_AF-A0A3D2W1S7-F1
#
_entry.id   AF-A0A3D2W1S7-F1
#
_cell.length_a   1.000
_cell.length_b   1.000
_cell.length_c   1.000
_cell.angle_alpha   90.00
_cell.angle_beta   90.00
_cell.angle_gamma   90.00
#
_symmetry.space_group_name_H-M   'P 1'
#
loop_
_entity.id
_entity.type
_entity.pdbx_description
1 polymer ?
#
loop_
_entity_poly.entity_id
_entity_poly.type
_entity_poly.pdbx_seq_one_letter_code
_entity_poly.pdbx_strand_id
1 'polypeptide(L)' 'MHWRIRPMSPDPDDDFVIEAALNAGADLLVTTNQRDLEKPCAELGIRTIQPSVLLIELRKGD' A
#
# COMPACT_ATOMS: atom_id res chain seq x y z
N MET A 1 -20.35 -8.66 4.99
CA MET A 1 -19.57 -8.61 6.24
C MET A 1 -18.45 -7.61 6.02
N HIS A 2 -18.33 -6.57 6.84
CA HIS A 2 -17.27 -5.57 6.74
C HIS A 2 -16.45 -5.70 8.03
N TRP A 3 -15.31 -6.40 7.95
CA TRP A 3 -14.41 -6.56 9.08
C TRP A 3 -13.42 -5.41 9.04
N ARG A 4 -13.66 -4.38 9.86
CA ARG A 4 -12.73 -3.26 10.00
C ARG A 4 -11.58 -3.69 10.89
N ILE A 5 -10.36 -3.66 10.36
CA ILE A 5 -9.14 -3.79 11.15
C ILE A 5 -9.05 -2.55 12.06
N ARG A 6 -8.35 -2.63 13.20
CA ARG A 6 -8.12 -1.44 14.05
C ARG A 6 -7.51 -0.34 13.17
N PRO A 7 -8.00 0.92 13.22
CA PRO A 7 -7.51 1.96 12.33
C PRO A 7 -6.01 2.14 12.55
N MET A 8 -5.23 2.02 11.47
CA MET A 8 -3.77 2.13 11.50
C MET A 8 -3.28 3.45 10.91
N SER A 9 -4.09 4.09 10.04
CA SER A 9 -3.84 5.44 9.55
C SER A 9 -4.58 6.51 10.36
N PRO A 10 -3.99 7.71 10.53
CA PRO A 10 -4.72 8.89 11.01
C PRO A 10 -5.85 9.34 10.08
N ASP A 11 -5.78 9.01 8.79
CA ASP A 11 -6.81 9.29 7.79
C ASP A 11 -7.67 8.03 7.54
N PRO A 12 -8.98 8.06 7.84
CA PRO A 12 -9.88 6.93 7.61
C PRO A 12 -9.95 6.45 6.15
N ASP A 13 -9.65 7.32 5.18
CA ASP A 13 -9.73 6.97 3.77
C ASP A 13 -8.55 6.08 3.33
N ASP A 14 -7.39 6.24 3.98
CA ASP A 14 -6.20 5.43 3.72
C ASP A 14 -6.38 3.97 4.16
N ASP A 15 -7.12 3.75 5.26
CA ASP A 15 -7.37 2.41 5.81
C ASP A 15 -8.05 1.49 4.77
N PHE A 16 -8.94 2.01 3.92
CA PHE A 16 -9.58 1.21 2.87
C PHE A 16 -8.60 0.68 1.84
N VAL A 17 -7.60 1.49 1.46
CA VAL A 17 -6.58 1.08 0.48
C VAL A 17 -5.64 0.04 1.09
N ILE A 18 -5.26 0.24 2.36
CA ILE A 18 -4.39 -0.66 3.10
C ILE A 18 -5.10 -2.02 3.31
N GLU A 19 -6.35 -2.01 3.74
CA GLU A 19 -7.17 -3.22 3.89
C GLU A 19 -7.33 -3.95 2.56
N ALA A 20 -7.52 -3.24 1.45
CA ALA A 20 -7.60 -3.86 0.14
C ALA A 20 -6.28 -4.57 -0.24
N ALA A 21 -5.13 -3.91 -0.02
CA ALA A 21 -3.82 -4.49 -0.30
C ALA A 21 -3.54 -5.74 0.57
N LEU A 22 -3.85 -5.67 1.85
CA LEU A 22 -3.69 -6.79 2.78
C LEU A 22 -4.58 -7.97 2.40
N ASN A 23 -5.87 -7.73 2.12
CA ASN A 23 -6.80 -8.78 1.74
C ASN A 23 -6.47 -9.41 0.38
N ALA A 24 -5.81 -8.67 -0.51
CA ALA A 24 -5.29 -9.19 -1.78
C ALA A 24 -4.02 -10.04 -1.60
N GLY A 25 -3.40 -10.05 -0.41
CA GLY A 25 -2.10 -10.68 -0.17
C GLY A 25 -0.97 -10.02 -0.97
N ALA A 26 -1.04 -8.70 -1.16
CA ALA A 26 -0.07 -7.97 -1.98
C ALA A 26 1.25 -7.77 -1.25
N ASP A 27 2.37 -8.10 -1.91
CA ASP A 27 3.72 -7.77 -1.42
C ASP A 27 4.08 -6.29 -1.66
N LEU A 28 3.37 -5.63 -2.58
CA LEU A 28 3.65 -4.28 -3.06
C LEU A 28 2.36 -3.48 -3.35
N LEU A 29 2.27 -2.28 -2.79
CA LEU A 29 1.26 -1.27 -3.09
C LEU A 29 1.90 -0.11 -3.88
N VAL A 30 1.40 0.12 -5.10
CA VAL A 30 1.86 1.23 -5.95
C VAL A 30 0.93 2.41 -5.76
N THR A 31 1.46 3.55 -5.29
CA THR A 31 0.64 4.70 -4.90
C THR A 31 1.40 6.03 -5.07
N THR A 32 0.68 7.09 -5.42
CA THR A 32 1.22 8.46 -5.39
C THR A 32 1.23 9.02 -3.97
N ASN A 33 0.37 8.52 -3.07
CA ASN A 33 0.30 8.91 -1.67
C ASN A 33 1.23 8.09 -0.76
N GLN A 34 2.47 7.87 -1.21
CA GLN A 34 3.41 7.03 -0.46
C GLN A 34 3.68 7.57 0.96
N ARG A 35 3.73 8.89 1.13
CA ARG A 35 4.08 9.54 2.41
C ARG A 35 3.15 9.09 3.55
N ASP A 36 1.85 8.98 3.27
CA ASP A 36 0.85 8.73 4.29
C ASP A 36 0.59 7.21 4.45
N LEU A 37 0.83 6.42 3.39
CA LEU A 37 0.60 4.97 3.35
C LEU A 37 1.82 4.11 3.70
N GLU A 38 3.04 4.63 3.58
CA GLU A 38 4.27 3.83 3.72
C GLU A 38 4.40 3.18 5.10
N LYS A 39 4.26 3.97 6.16
CA LYS A 39 4.38 3.47 7.54
C LYS A 39 3.34 2.38 7.86
N PRO A 40 2.02 2.60 7.68
CA PRO A 40 1.04 1.58 8.02
C PRO A 40 1.13 0.34 7.11
N CYS A 41 1.49 0.49 5.83
CA CYS A 41 1.74 -0.67 4.96
C CYS A 41 2.94 -1.48 5.42
N ALA A 42 4.03 -0.81 5.82
CA ALA A 42 5.25 -1.48 6.29
C ALA A 42 5.00 -2.30 7.56
N GLU A 43 4.14 -1.83 8.48
CA GLU A 43 3.74 -2.59 9.68
C GLU A 43 3.00 -3.89 9.34
N LEU A 44 2.40 -3.98 8.15
CA LEU A 44 1.74 -5.18 7.62
C LEU A 44 2.63 -6.02 6.69
N GLY A 45 3.89 -5.64 6.51
CA GLY A 45 4.81 -6.30 5.58
C GLY A 45 4.57 -5.97 4.11
N ILE A 46 3.77 -4.95 3.80
CA ILE A 46 3.48 -4.50 2.44
C ILE A 46 4.43 -3.36 2.08
N ARG A 47 5.17 -3.49 0.99
CA ARG A 47 6.03 -2.41 0.50
C ARG A 47 5.22 -1.38 -0.27
N THR A 48 5.60 -0.11 -0.20
CA THR A 48 5.01 0.95 -1.03
C THR A 48 6.02 1.55 -2.00
N ILE A 49 5.62 1.82 -3.24
CA ILE A 49 6.43 2.57 -4.21
C ILE A 49 5.59 3.57 -5.01
N GLN A 50 6.25 4.62 -5.50
CA GLN A 50 5.69 5.53 -6.50
C GLN A 50 5.50 4.83 -7.86
N PRO A 51 4.47 5.18 -8.65
CA PRO A 51 4.27 4.64 -9.99
C PRO A 51 5.48 4.84 -10.92
N SER A 52 6.21 5.95 -10.77
CA SER A 52 7.43 6.22 -11.55
C SER A 52 8.54 5.19 -11.29
N VAL A 53 8.66 4.71 -10.05
CA VAL A 53 9.63 3.67 -9.66
C VAL A 53 9.26 2.34 -10.31
N LEU A 54 7.97 1.96 -10.26
CA LEU A 54 7.48 0.74 -10.92
C LEU A 54 7.83 0.74 -12.42
N LEU A 55 7.58 1.85 -13.12
CA LEU A 55 7.89 1.96 -14.55
C LEU A 55 9.38 1.79 -14.85
N ILE A 56 10.25 2.32 -13.98
CA ILE A 56 11.70 2.14 -14.10
C ILE A 56 12.09 0.67 -13.86
N GLU A 57 11.49 0.01 -12.87
CA GLU A 57 11.77 -1.40 -12.56
C GLU A 57 11.31 -2.32 -13.70
N LEU A 58 10.11 -2.11 -14.23
CA LEU A 58 9.59 -2.90 -15.36
C LEU A 58 10.49 -2.75 -16.60
N ARG A 59 10.95 -1.52 -16.91
CA ARG A 59 11.86 -1.27 -18.03
C ARG A 59 13.23 -1.93 -17.89
N LYS A 60 13.68 -2.20 -16.66
CA LYS A 60 14.94 -2.90 -16.38
C LYS A 60 14.81 -4.42 -16.44
N GLY A 61 13.57 -4.93 -16.40
CA GLY A 61 13.25 -6.36 -16.43
C GLY A 61 13.00 -6.93 -17.84
N ASP A 62 13.08 -6.09 -18.87
CA ASP A 62 13.17 -6.46 -20.30
C ASP A 62 14.63 -6.78 -20.69
#